data_AF-A0A3B8Y8V7-F1
#
_entry.id   AF-A0A3B8Y8V7-F1
#
_cell.length_a   1.000
_cell.length_b   1.000
_cell.length_c   1.000
_cell.angle_alpha   90.00
_cell.angle_beta   90.00
_cell.angle_gamma   90.00
#
_symmetry.space_group_name_H-M   'P 1'
#
loop_
_entity.id
_entity.type
_entity.pdbx_description
1 polymer ?
#
loop_
_entity_poly.entity_id
_entity_poly.type
_entity_poly.pdbx_seq_one_letter_code
_entity_poly.pdbx_strand_id
1 'polypeptide(L)'
;MKTIFSIVVIFFSTIISPLIAIPTATGEIPDSLRPKSKPRKSKLFGVRATIYGSLDSFDSQLSNIFTVGGQQYETYDDTEFSTQRKNFQQGDCVKLEYHYETGYILDIKVVSQKNCSNSKQLFSLWDAKVEKIPKDLLGTWIINGEKFKTNKKTRFYNEPIDMFSCVDVKYVSQSKLIKKIKKESRRKCYWY
;
A
#
# COMPACT_ATOMS: atom_id res chain seq x y z
N MET A 1 -86.48 8.11 31.33
CA MET A 1 -86.19 9.56 31.43
C MET A 1 -85.69 10.01 30.07
N LYS A 2 -86.39 10.96 29.44
CA LYS A 2 -86.16 11.46 28.08
C LYS A 2 -84.87 12.27 28.00
N THR A 3 -84.05 12.04 26.98
CA THR A 3 -83.26 13.13 26.37
C THR A 3 -82.98 12.81 24.90
N ILE A 4 -83.57 13.62 24.02
CA ILE A 4 -83.35 13.63 22.57
C ILE A 4 -82.30 14.72 22.32
N PHE A 5 -81.19 14.38 21.66
CA PHE A 5 -80.22 15.36 21.16
C PHE A 5 -80.23 15.34 19.63
N SER A 6 -80.59 16.48 19.04
CA SER A 6 -80.49 16.74 17.60
C SER A 6 -79.04 16.93 17.20
N ILE A 7 -78.58 16.22 16.18
CA ILE A 7 -77.24 16.37 15.60
C ILE A 7 -77.37 17.09 14.26
N VAL A 8 -76.67 18.23 14.18
CA VAL A 8 -76.53 19.07 12.98
C VAL A 8 -75.53 18.40 12.04
N VAL A 9 -75.96 18.14 10.80
CA VAL A 9 -75.12 17.56 9.74
C VAL A 9 -74.43 18.69 8.98
N ILE A 10 -73.10 18.75 9.01
CA ILE A 10 -72.28 19.66 8.22
C ILE A 10 -71.64 18.85 7.08
N PHE A 11 -72.01 19.15 5.84
CA PHE A 11 -71.42 18.57 4.63
C PHE A 11 -70.11 19.30 4.28
N PHE A 12 -68.99 18.58 4.30
CA PHE A 12 -67.74 19.02 3.68
C PHE A 12 -67.63 18.39 2.29
N SER A 13 -67.70 19.22 1.24
CA SER A 13 -67.37 18.81 -0.13
C SER A 13 -65.85 18.79 -0.31
N THR A 14 -65.31 17.64 -0.68
CA THR A 14 -63.89 17.49 -1.05
C THR A 14 -63.76 17.60 -2.57
N ILE A 15 -63.01 18.60 -3.02
CA ILE A 15 -62.63 18.78 -4.42
C ILE A 15 -61.40 17.90 -4.67
N ILE A 16 -61.56 16.85 -5.47
CA ILE A 16 -60.45 15.97 -5.91
C ILE A 16 -59.87 16.58 -7.19
N SER A 17 -58.63 17.08 -7.13
CA SER A 17 -57.86 17.43 -8.34
C SER A 17 -57.11 16.19 -8.85
N PRO A 18 -57.11 15.91 -10.16
CA PRO A 18 -56.37 14.77 -10.70
C PRO A 18 -54.85 15.07 -10.75
N LEU A 19 -54.05 14.15 -10.19
CA LEU A 19 -52.59 14.14 -10.36
C LEU A 19 -52.25 13.80 -11.82
N ILE A 20 -51.53 14.69 -12.49
CA ILE A 20 -50.87 14.40 -13.77
C ILE A 20 -49.51 13.78 -13.46
N ALA A 21 -49.27 12.57 -13.95
CA ALA A 21 -47.98 11.88 -13.80
C ALA A 21 -46.92 12.56 -14.68
N ILE A 22 -45.82 13.02 -14.05
CA ILE A 22 -44.63 13.50 -14.75
C ILE A 22 -43.79 12.27 -15.11
N PRO A 23 -43.39 12.07 -16.38
CA PRO A 23 -42.47 10.99 -16.72
C PRO A 23 -41.07 11.31 -16.20
N THR A 24 -40.63 10.57 -15.18
CA THR A 24 -39.24 10.55 -14.73
C THR A 24 -38.41 9.81 -15.78
N ALA A 25 -37.66 10.54 -16.60
CA ALA A 25 -36.70 9.95 -17.53
C ALA A 25 -35.54 9.31 -16.73
N THR A 26 -35.70 8.04 -16.36
CA THR A 26 -34.62 7.22 -15.80
C THR A 26 -33.78 6.65 -16.94
N GLY A 27 -33.06 7.53 -17.64
CA GLY A 27 -32.09 7.11 -18.65
C GLY A 27 -30.84 6.59 -17.95
N GLU A 28 -30.69 5.27 -17.82
CA GLU A 28 -29.40 4.69 -17.49
C GLU A 28 -28.41 5.00 -18.62
N ILE A 29 -27.28 5.63 -18.29
CA ILE A 29 -26.21 5.87 -19.26
C ILE A 29 -25.64 4.50 -19.62
N PRO A 30 -25.64 4.09 -20.90
CA PRO A 30 -25.10 2.79 -21.29
C PRO A 30 -23.63 2.70 -20.90
N ASP A 31 -23.23 1.55 -20.36
CA ASP A 31 -21.87 1.30 -19.85
C ASP A 31 -20.76 1.58 -20.88
N SER A 32 -21.09 1.55 -22.18
CA SER A 32 -20.19 1.91 -23.28
C SER A 32 -19.79 3.38 -23.32
N LEU A 33 -20.60 4.27 -22.72
CA LEU A 33 -20.37 5.72 -22.66
C LEU A 33 -19.78 6.17 -21.31
N ARG A 34 -19.65 5.26 -20.34
CA ARG A 34 -18.97 5.55 -19.08
C ARG A 34 -17.46 5.67 -19.38
N PRO A 35 -16.81 6.82 -19.11
CA PRO A 35 -15.38 6.94 -19.28
C PRO A 35 -14.71 5.85 -18.43
N LYS A 36 -13.94 4.96 -19.07
CA LYS A 36 -13.10 3.99 -18.35
C LYS A 36 -12.04 4.77 -17.58
N SER A 37 -12.36 5.20 -16.37
CA SER A 37 -11.36 5.71 -15.45
C SER A 37 -10.37 4.58 -15.23
N LYS A 38 -9.10 4.82 -15.53
CA LYS A 38 -8.04 3.91 -15.06
C LYS A 38 -8.24 3.80 -13.54
N PRO A 39 -8.27 2.59 -12.96
CA PRO A 39 -8.37 2.44 -11.52
C PRO A 39 -7.30 3.33 -10.90
N ARG A 40 -7.75 4.31 -10.12
CA ARG A 40 -6.85 5.22 -9.41
C ARG A 40 -6.18 4.34 -8.38
N LYS A 41 -4.91 3.97 -8.60
CA LYS A 41 -4.14 3.15 -7.67
C LYS A 41 -4.33 3.73 -6.28
N SER A 42 -5.08 3.03 -5.43
CA SER A 42 -5.11 3.34 -4.01
C SER A 42 -3.69 3.08 -3.55
N LYS A 43 -2.96 4.14 -3.19
CA LYS A 43 -1.64 3.99 -2.63
C LYS A 43 -1.82 3.14 -1.36
N LEU A 44 -1.37 1.88 -1.40
CA LEU A 44 -1.48 1.00 -0.26
C LEU A 44 -0.74 1.67 0.91
N PHE A 45 -1.48 2.00 1.96
CA PHE A 45 -0.95 2.68 3.14
C PHE A 45 -0.12 1.69 3.94
N GLY A 46 0.98 2.15 4.54
CA GLY A 46 1.80 1.35 5.45
C GLY A 46 3.28 1.30 5.05
N VAL A 47 4.04 0.53 5.82
CA VAL A 47 5.49 0.39 5.67
C VAL A 47 5.78 -0.43 4.42
N ARG A 48 6.68 0.08 3.57
CA ARG A 48 7.07 -0.60 2.33
C ARG A 48 8.48 -1.12 2.44
N ALA A 49 8.75 -2.24 1.81
CA ALA A 49 10.09 -2.77 1.68
C ALA A 49 10.50 -2.86 0.21
N THR A 50 11.78 -2.67 -0.04
CA THR A 50 12.39 -2.85 -1.35
C THR A 50 13.57 -3.79 -1.26
N ILE A 51 13.64 -4.72 -2.19
CA ILE A 51 14.77 -5.62 -2.36
C ILE A 51 15.27 -5.57 -3.80
N TYR A 52 16.52 -5.96 -3.97
CA TYR A 52 17.13 -6.21 -5.27
C TYR A 52 17.66 -7.63 -5.27
N GLY A 53 17.40 -8.37 -6.33
CA GLY A 53 17.88 -9.74 -6.47
C GLY A 53 17.69 -10.28 -7.88
N SER A 54 18.38 -11.37 -8.19
CA SER A 54 18.14 -12.13 -9.40
C SER A 54 16.79 -12.84 -9.30
N LEU A 55 16.03 -12.83 -10.38
CA LEU A 55 14.81 -13.60 -10.52
C LEU A 55 15.18 -15.07 -10.77
N ASP A 56 15.00 -15.93 -9.78
CA ASP A 56 15.47 -17.33 -9.83
C ASP A 56 14.44 -18.25 -10.51
N SER A 57 13.16 -17.93 -10.37
CA SER A 57 12.05 -18.58 -11.07
C SER A 57 10.96 -17.57 -11.37
N PHE A 58 10.35 -17.68 -12.56
CA PHE A 58 9.20 -16.90 -12.96
C PHE A 58 8.41 -17.67 -14.01
N ASP A 59 7.28 -18.23 -13.62
CA ASP A 59 6.34 -18.81 -14.59
C ASP A 59 5.26 -17.78 -14.88
N SER A 60 5.44 -17.06 -15.99
CA SER A 60 4.52 -16.02 -16.46
C SER A 60 3.11 -16.54 -16.78
N GLN A 61 2.91 -17.85 -16.86
CA GLN A 61 1.64 -18.47 -17.25
C GLN A 61 0.86 -19.05 -16.06
N LEU A 62 1.51 -19.37 -14.93
CA LEU A 62 0.88 -20.14 -13.86
C LEU A 62 1.30 -19.79 -12.43
N SER A 63 2.36 -19.02 -12.20
CA SER A 63 2.87 -18.88 -10.84
C SER A 63 2.54 -17.52 -10.24
N ASN A 64 1.53 -17.50 -9.37
CA ASN A 64 1.46 -16.48 -8.33
C ASN A 64 2.75 -16.46 -7.50
N ILE A 65 3.57 -17.53 -7.53
CA ILE A 65 4.76 -17.68 -6.73
C ILE A 65 6.03 -17.51 -7.56
N PHE A 66 6.94 -16.64 -7.14
CA PHE A 66 8.25 -16.46 -7.79
C PHE A 66 9.35 -16.32 -6.74
N THR A 67 10.60 -16.55 -7.15
CA THR A 67 11.75 -16.47 -6.23
C THR A 67 12.71 -15.36 -6.65
N VAL A 68 13.09 -14.51 -5.70
CA VAL A 68 14.08 -13.43 -5.90
C VAL A 68 15.20 -13.58 -4.88
N GLY A 69 16.40 -13.89 -5.36
CA GLY A 69 17.58 -14.07 -4.52
C GLY A 69 17.38 -15.15 -3.44
N GLY A 70 16.76 -16.27 -3.81
CA GLY A 70 16.46 -17.41 -2.95
C GLY A 70 15.26 -17.24 -2.02
N GLN A 71 14.57 -16.10 -2.04
CA GLN A 71 13.37 -15.88 -1.24
C GLN A 71 12.12 -15.95 -2.11
N GLN A 72 11.13 -16.72 -1.66
CA GLN A 72 9.84 -16.91 -2.32
C GLN A 72 8.89 -15.75 -2.01
N TYR A 73 8.15 -15.32 -3.03
CA TYR A 73 7.15 -14.26 -2.97
C TYR A 73 5.89 -14.68 -3.72
N GLU A 74 4.75 -14.10 -3.34
CA GLU A 74 3.47 -14.34 -4.01
C GLU A 74 2.90 -13.03 -4.60
N THR A 75 2.50 -13.04 -5.87
CA THR A 75 1.84 -11.95 -6.56
C THR A 75 0.33 -12.07 -6.43
N TYR A 76 -0.33 -10.92 -6.44
CA TYR A 76 -1.78 -10.79 -6.35
C TYR A 76 -2.32 -10.07 -7.61
N ASP A 77 -3.64 -10.03 -7.76
CA ASP A 77 -4.32 -9.51 -8.96
C ASP A 77 -3.98 -8.05 -9.30
N ASP A 78 -3.53 -7.26 -8.33
CA ASP A 78 -3.14 -5.86 -8.51
C ASP A 78 -1.62 -5.62 -8.48
N THR A 79 -0.81 -6.70 -8.39
CA THR A 79 0.64 -6.59 -8.43
C THR A 79 1.05 -5.97 -9.77
N GLU A 80 1.80 -4.88 -9.70
CA GLU A 80 2.29 -4.22 -10.91
C GLU A 80 3.56 -4.88 -11.42
N PHE A 81 3.56 -5.22 -12.71
CA PHE A 81 4.72 -5.75 -13.41
C PHE A 81 5.25 -4.69 -14.37
N SER A 82 6.45 -4.18 -14.10
CA SER A 82 7.09 -3.16 -14.93
C SER A 82 8.37 -3.69 -15.58
N THR A 83 8.40 -3.77 -16.90
CA THR A 83 9.63 -4.12 -17.64
C THR A 83 9.80 -3.25 -18.87
N GLN A 84 11.04 -2.90 -19.20
CA GLN A 84 11.37 -2.27 -20.49
C GLN A 84 11.42 -3.29 -21.63
N ARG A 85 11.47 -4.58 -21.30
CA ARG A 85 11.41 -5.70 -22.25
C ARG A 85 9.98 -6.20 -22.38
N LYS A 86 9.73 -7.13 -23.30
CA LYS A 86 8.41 -7.74 -23.45
C LYS A 86 8.04 -8.62 -22.25
N ASN A 87 9.00 -9.41 -21.72
CA ASN A 87 8.78 -10.39 -20.66
C ASN A 87 9.90 -10.34 -19.60
N PHE A 88 9.60 -10.83 -18.40
CA PHE A 88 10.60 -11.17 -17.38
C PHE A 88 11.27 -12.49 -17.76
N GLN A 89 12.56 -12.63 -17.46
CA GLN A 89 13.33 -13.84 -17.70
C GLN A 89 14.07 -14.27 -16.43
N GLN A 90 14.24 -15.57 -16.26
CA GLN A 90 15.12 -16.10 -15.23
C GLN A 90 16.52 -15.49 -15.35
N GLY A 91 17.08 -15.08 -14.22
CA GLY A 91 18.35 -14.37 -14.13
C GLY A 91 18.25 -12.85 -14.26
N ASP A 92 17.08 -12.29 -14.62
CA ASP A 92 16.89 -10.84 -14.62
C ASP A 92 17.13 -10.26 -13.22
N CYS A 93 17.87 -9.16 -13.15
CA CYS A 93 17.98 -8.38 -11.93
C CYS A 93 16.70 -7.56 -11.73
N VAL A 94 15.97 -7.82 -10.65
CA VAL A 94 14.71 -7.15 -10.35
C VAL A 94 14.80 -6.29 -9.09
N LYS A 95 14.06 -5.18 -9.10
CA LYS A 95 13.64 -4.44 -7.91
C LYS A 95 12.24 -4.92 -7.56
N LEU A 96 12.05 -5.43 -6.36
CA LEU A 96 10.74 -5.81 -5.84
C LEU A 96 10.35 -4.85 -4.72
N GLU A 97 9.15 -4.28 -4.79
CA GLU A 97 8.54 -3.44 -3.77
C GLU A 97 7.29 -4.13 -3.23
N TYR A 98 7.17 -4.20 -1.90
CA TYR A 98 6.08 -4.90 -1.25
C TYR A 98 5.69 -4.22 0.06
N HIS A 99 4.47 -4.49 0.52
CA HIS A 99 3.99 -4.07 1.83
C HIS A 99 4.64 -4.94 2.92
N TYR A 100 5.38 -4.31 3.84
CA TYR A 100 6.27 -5.01 4.75
C TYR A 100 5.53 -5.97 5.70
N GLU A 101 4.33 -5.60 6.15
CA GLU A 101 3.58 -6.38 7.14
C GLU A 101 2.81 -7.53 6.53
N THR A 102 2.26 -7.34 5.32
CA THR A 102 1.41 -8.33 4.66
C THR A 102 2.16 -9.18 3.64
N GLY A 103 3.38 -8.78 3.25
CA GLY A 103 4.13 -9.41 2.16
C GLY A 103 3.59 -9.11 0.77
N TYR A 104 2.54 -8.29 0.68
CA TYR A 104 1.83 -8.00 -0.56
C TYR A 104 2.69 -7.29 -1.58
N ILE A 105 2.88 -7.87 -2.76
CA ILE A 105 3.73 -7.29 -3.79
C ILE A 105 3.01 -6.12 -4.47
N LEU A 106 3.67 -4.97 -4.46
CA LEU A 106 3.18 -3.73 -5.05
C LEU A 106 3.69 -3.54 -6.47
N ASP A 107 5.00 -3.76 -6.68
CA ASP A 107 5.67 -3.56 -7.96
C ASP A 107 6.87 -4.50 -8.07
N ILE A 108 7.01 -5.14 -9.23
CA ILE A 108 8.22 -5.83 -9.63
C ILE A 108 8.75 -5.23 -10.92
N LYS A 109 10.04 -4.85 -10.90
CA LYS A 109 10.67 -4.15 -12.01
C LYS A 109 12.01 -4.72 -12.41
N VAL A 110 12.20 -5.01 -13.71
CA VAL A 110 13.54 -5.32 -14.25
C VAL A 110 14.41 -4.06 -14.20
N VAL A 111 15.60 -4.18 -13.61
CA VAL A 111 16.58 -3.10 -13.46
C VAL A 111 17.96 -3.54 -13.95
N SER A 112 18.91 -2.61 -13.99
CA SER A 112 20.28 -2.91 -14.41
C SER A 112 20.96 -3.92 -13.47
N GLN A 113 21.69 -4.87 -14.07
CA GLN A 113 22.40 -5.95 -13.36
C GLN A 113 23.29 -5.46 -12.21
N LYS A 114 23.89 -4.27 -12.35
CA LYS A 114 24.72 -3.64 -11.30
C LYS A 114 24.02 -3.48 -9.95
N ASN A 115 22.68 -3.40 -9.95
CA ASN A 115 21.91 -3.29 -8.72
C ASN A 115 21.89 -4.61 -7.92
N CYS A 116 21.99 -5.75 -8.62
CA CYS A 116 22.02 -7.10 -8.03
C CYS A 116 23.45 -7.63 -7.83
N SER A 117 24.47 -7.00 -8.41
CA SER A 117 25.88 -7.41 -8.26
C SER A 117 26.46 -7.28 -6.84
N ASN A 118 25.69 -6.74 -5.88
CA ASN A 118 26.14 -6.64 -4.50
C ASN A 118 25.90 -7.95 -3.76
N SER A 119 26.98 -8.65 -3.40
CA SER A 119 26.95 -9.91 -2.64
C SER A 119 26.26 -9.81 -1.26
N LYS A 120 26.03 -8.59 -0.77
CA LYS A 120 25.27 -8.33 0.44
C LYS A 120 23.87 -7.93 0.01
N GLN A 121 22.90 -8.82 0.19
CA GLN A 121 21.48 -8.53 -0.04
C GLN A 121 21.06 -7.34 0.84
N LEU A 122 21.02 -6.16 0.23
CA LEU A 122 20.70 -4.90 0.89
C LEU A 122 19.22 -4.62 0.66
N PHE A 123 18.48 -4.55 1.76
CA PHE A 123 17.06 -4.28 1.78
C PHE A 123 16.86 -2.83 2.19
N SER A 124 15.76 -2.23 1.72
CA SER A 124 15.26 -0.96 2.21
C SER A 124 13.91 -1.16 2.90
N LEU A 125 13.72 -0.49 4.02
CA LEU A 125 12.44 -0.30 4.68
C LEU A 125 12.10 1.19 4.59
N TRP A 126 10.93 1.52 4.09
CA TRP A 126 10.50 2.89 3.80
C TRP A 126 9.34 3.28 4.69
N ASP A 127 9.30 4.55 5.06
CA ASP A 127 8.19 5.14 5.80
C ASP A 127 7.93 4.37 7.12
N ALA A 128 9.00 3.93 7.79
CA ALA A 128 8.92 3.12 8.99
C ALA A 128 9.00 3.97 10.26
N LYS A 129 8.35 3.50 11.34
CA LYS A 129 8.31 4.21 12.62
C LYS A 129 9.38 3.70 13.58
N VAL A 130 10.15 4.62 14.17
CA VAL A 130 11.08 4.27 15.25
C VAL A 130 10.33 4.08 16.57
N GLU A 131 10.57 2.96 17.25
CA GLU A 131 9.94 2.61 18.54
C GLU A 131 10.94 2.55 19.68
N LYS A 132 12.19 2.16 19.39
CA LYS A 132 13.26 2.12 20.38
C LYS A 132 14.59 2.56 19.77
N ILE A 133 15.26 3.46 20.48
CA ILE A 133 16.59 3.96 20.17
C ILE A 133 17.54 3.53 21.30
N PRO A 134 18.69 2.93 20.99
CA PRO A 134 19.72 2.67 22.00
C PRO A 134 20.41 3.98 22.42
N LYS A 135 20.89 4.03 23.67
CA LYS A 135 21.39 5.24 24.35
C LYS A 135 22.41 6.06 23.55
N ASP A 136 23.24 5.42 22.74
CA ASP A 136 24.31 6.06 21.95
C ASP A 136 24.14 5.86 20.43
N LEU A 137 22.92 5.61 19.95
CA LEU A 137 22.61 5.22 18.57
C LEU A 137 23.25 3.90 18.09
N LEU A 138 24.11 3.29 18.91
CA LEU A 138 24.78 2.01 18.68
C LEU A 138 24.08 0.89 19.45
N GLY A 139 23.77 -0.22 18.77
CA GLY A 139 23.14 -1.38 19.36
C GLY A 139 21.81 -1.73 18.70
N THR A 140 20.86 -2.20 19.50
CA THR A 140 19.57 -2.69 18.98
C THR A 140 18.53 -1.58 18.91
N TRP A 141 18.05 -1.31 17.70
CA TRP A 141 16.90 -0.46 17.39
C TRP A 141 15.64 -1.31 17.27
N ILE A 142 14.48 -0.74 17.59
CA ILE A 142 13.17 -1.30 17.20
C ILE A 142 12.52 -0.32 16.24
N ILE A 143 12.21 -0.79 15.04
CA ILE A 143 11.63 0.00 13.96
C ILE A 143 10.50 -0.83 13.34
N ASN A 144 9.26 -0.32 13.43
CA ASN A 144 8.04 -1.03 13.04
C ASN A 144 7.96 -2.47 13.63
N GLY A 145 8.16 -2.58 14.94
CA GLY A 145 8.21 -3.84 15.69
C GLY A 145 9.46 -4.71 15.46
N GLU A 146 10.27 -4.43 14.43
CA GLU A 146 11.40 -5.27 14.04
C GLU A 146 12.71 -4.83 14.72
N LYS A 147 13.52 -5.80 15.12
CA LYS A 147 14.84 -5.56 15.73
C LYS A 147 15.92 -5.38 14.66
N PHE A 148 16.57 -4.23 14.69
CA PHE A 148 17.72 -3.91 13.85
C PHE A 148 18.97 -3.65 14.66
N LYS A 149 20.14 -3.84 14.05
CA LYS A 149 21.44 -3.55 14.66
C LYS A 149 22.09 -2.36 13.98
N THR A 150 22.70 -1.48 14.77
CA THR A 150 23.59 -0.41 14.29
C THR A 150 24.98 -0.61 14.87
N ASN A 151 26.00 -0.09 14.17
CA ASN A 151 27.37 -0.06 14.64
C ASN A 151 28.07 1.23 14.20
N LYS A 152 29.37 1.36 14.50
CA LYS A 152 30.18 2.53 14.13
C LYS A 152 30.23 2.84 12.63
N LYS A 153 29.82 1.90 11.76
CA LYS A 153 29.74 2.08 10.29
C LYS A 153 28.35 2.45 9.81
N THR A 154 27.34 2.48 10.67
CA THR A 154 25.98 2.93 10.34
C THR A 154 25.99 4.44 10.09
N ARG A 155 25.37 4.88 8.99
CA ARG A 155 25.23 6.29 8.65
C ARG A 155 23.85 6.81 9.03
N PHE A 156 23.83 7.92 9.76
CA PHE A 156 22.61 8.63 10.16
C PHE A 156 22.47 9.89 9.31
N TYR A 157 21.24 10.22 8.91
CA TYR A 157 20.95 11.40 8.08
C TYR A 157 19.72 12.12 8.62
N ASN A 158 19.73 13.46 8.53
CA ASN A 158 18.68 14.36 8.99
C ASN A 158 18.39 14.22 10.50
N GLU A 159 19.47 14.22 11.28
CA GLU A 159 19.42 14.15 12.75
C GLU A 159 18.80 15.41 13.38
N PRO A 160 18.29 15.33 14.63
CA PRO A 160 18.21 14.13 15.48
C PRO A 160 17.12 13.15 15.04
N ILE A 161 17.37 11.86 15.18
CA ILE A 161 16.36 10.80 15.04
C ILE A 161 15.87 10.46 16.45
N ASP A 162 14.59 10.74 16.69
CA ASP A 162 13.93 10.55 17.98
C ASP A 162 12.93 9.40 17.93
N MET A 163 12.48 8.95 19.10
CA MET A 163 11.37 8.00 19.19
C MET A 163 10.16 8.54 18.40
N PHE A 164 9.49 7.64 17.68
CA PHE A 164 8.38 7.93 16.76
C PHE A 164 8.73 8.70 15.47
N SER A 165 10.02 8.95 15.21
CA SER A 165 10.45 9.47 13.92
C SER A 165 10.04 8.55 12.79
N CYS A 166 9.66 9.17 11.66
CA CYS A 166 9.50 8.49 10.39
C CYS A 166 10.88 8.32 9.74
N VAL A 167 11.24 7.11 9.33
CA VAL A 167 12.58 6.81 8.81
C VAL A 167 12.56 5.89 7.60
N ASP A 168 13.54 6.11 6.73
CA ASP A 168 13.95 5.15 5.70
C ASP A 168 15.22 4.44 6.17
N VAL A 169 15.21 3.11 6.14
CA VAL A 169 16.29 2.24 6.63
C VAL A 169 16.84 1.40 5.50
N LYS A 170 18.15 1.42 5.29
CA LYS A 170 18.85 0.47 4.42
C LYS A 170 19.67 -0.48 5.26
N TYR A 171 19.45 -1.78 5.12
CA TYR A 171 20.03 -2.81 5.99
C TYR A 171 20.46 -4.06 5.23
N VAL A 172 21.33 -4.87 5.84
CA VAL A 172 21.69 -6.21 5.33
C VAL A 172 20.66 -7.20 5.84
N SER A 173 19.97 -7.91 4.94
CA SER A 173 18.82 -8.77 5.31
C SER A 173 19.14 -9.78 6.41
N GLN A 174 20.13 -10.65 6.20
CA GLN A 174 20.49 -11.75 7.12
C GLN A 174 20.88 -11.31 8.54
N SER A 175 21.58 -10.18 8.67
CA SER A 175 22.10 -9.72 9.97
C SER A 175 21.26 -8.62 10.62
N LYS A 176 20.27 -8.09 9.88
CA LYS A 176 19.51 -6.87 10.22
C LYS A 176 20.43 -5.69 10.57
N LEU A 177 21.65 -5.66 10.02
CA LEU A 177 22.61 -4.59 10.25
C LEU A 177 22.28 -3.39 9.35
N ILE A 178 21.88 -2.28 9.96
CA ILE A 178 21.61 -1.02 9.29
C ILE A 178 22.90 -0.41 8.76
N LYS A 179 22.89 -0.08 7.47
CA LYS A 179 23.95 0.68 6.79
C LYS A 179 23.63 2.16 6.74
N LYS A 180 22.34 2.50 6.60
CA LYS A 180 21.86 3.87 6.55
C LYS A 180 20.49 3.96 7.21
N ILE A 181 20.29 4.99 8.02
CA ILE A 181 18.98 5.42 8.49
C ILE A 181 18.83 6.91 8.19
N LYS A 182 17.68 7.31 7.67
CA LYS A 182 17.40 8.70 7.29
C LYS A 182 16.07 9.11 7.88
N LYS A 183 16.03 10.22 8.61
CA LYS A 183 14.77 10.83 9.05
C LYS A 183 14.04 11.42 7.85
N GLU A 184 12.77 11.08 7.76
CA GLU A 184 11.85 11.54 6.75
C GLU A 184 10.78 12.46 7.37
N SER A 185 10.04 13.15 6.51
CA SER A 185 8.90 13.97 6.94
C SER A 185 7.85 13.09 7.61
N ARG A 186 7.30 13.57 8.74
CA ARG A 186 6.22 12.88 9.48
C ARG A 186 5.04 12.52 8.57
N ARG A 187 4.73 13.35 7.57
CA ARG A 187 3.64 13.10 6.62
C ARG A 187 3.80 11.79 5.84
N LYS A 188 5.03 11.27 5.68
CA LYS A 188 5.25 10.02 4.95
C LYS A 188 4.74 8.78 5.70
N CYS A 189 4.94 8.73 7.02
CA CYS A 189 4.48 7.61 7.85
C CYS A 189 3.02 7.74 8.30
N TYR A 190 2.48 8.97 8.35
CA TYR A 190 1.18 9.26 8.93
C TYR A 190 0.30 10.05 7.96
N TRP A 191 0.07 9.52 6.75
CA TRP A 191 -0.97 10.09 5.89
C TRP A 191 -2.34 9.88 6.58
N TYR A 192 -2.90 10.97 7.11
CA TYR A 192 -4.31 11.10 7.49
C TYR A 192 -5.09 11.68 6.32
#